data_AF-A0A2V9ZBP1-F1
#
_entry.id   AF-A0A2V9ZBP1-F1
#
_cell.length_a   1.000
_cell.length_b   1.000
_cell.length_c   1.000
_cell.angle_alpha   90.00
_cell.angle_beta   90.00
_cell.angle_gamma   90.00
#
_symmetry.space_group_name_H-M   'P 1'
#
loop_
_entity.id
_entity.type
_entity.pdbx_description
1 polymer ?
#
loop_
_entity_poly.entity_id
_entity_poly.type
_entity_poly.pdbx_seq_one_letter_code
_entity_poly.pdbx_strand_id
1 'polypeptide(L)'
;MQEASLQGKVLVLYLFDVCEEINLDRLRDILGPKCVGEGLKKHAAYENVQFAHPPVVEAVEPFAIRESEAIQGTIKYYDYGVVSLIFELPFQGDWGALVNVSSHWMSESRLERAAMAVAREKLKTAAAALIKPYKDWLSEDYFIFAIKDAPGSASATELLRTHGAEIAQIVRGETATLSEGEQSEVIQSSLSYYPRDLAVIGWNATFIYDTEPGAQTAIQLLEYANSQLLEFRHYDELLTRELAGVYKSLDRTGSIFDRWRMARSASRLLTLLLDVIELTERVDNAIKFLSDMFSARLYRLAAAKVGVPDYKNLVKEKLSTAEELYRFMVDQFHQSRAFVLELLVVVILIIELAFVFYGKG
;
A
#
# COMPACT_ATOMS: atom_id res chain seq x y z
N MET A 1 36.03 25.90 -0.84
CA MET A 1 35.00 25.89 -1.90
C MET A 1 33.69 26.26 -1.23
N GLN A 2 32.96 27.25 -1.72
CA GLN A 2 31.57 27.42 -1.31
C GLN A 2 30.82 26.20 -1.82
N GLU A 3 30.26 25.38 -0.91
CA GLU A 3 29.37 24.29 -1.31
C GLU A 3 28.17 24.88 -2.05
N ALA A 4 27.77 24.24 -3.14
CA ALA A 4 26.64 24.69 -3.94
C ALA A 4 25.38 24.64 -3.09
N SER A 5 24.66 25.76 -3.00
CA SER A 5 23.37 25.81 -2.30
C SER A 5 22.33 25.09 -3.14
N LEU A 6 21.82 23.98 -2.59
CA LEU A 6 20.69 23.23 -3.08
C LEU A 6 19.39 23.99 -2.75
N GLN A 7 18.44 23.91 -3.67
CA GLN A 7 17.08 24.44 -3.49
C GLN A 7 16.08 23.39 -3.93
N GLY A 8 15.04 23.19 -3.16
CA GLY A 8 14.07 22.15 -3.42
C GLY A 8 12.99 22.08 -2.36
N LYS A 9 12.49 20.87 -2.15
CA LYS A 9 11.49 20.56 -1.15
C LYS A 9 11.64 19.14 -0.62
N VAL A 10 11.20 18.96 0.61
CA VAL A 10 11.00 17.66 1.24
C VAL A 10 9.51 17.40 1.26
N LEU A 11 9.09 16.28 0.70
CA LEU A 11 7.73 15.78 0.84
C LEU A 11 7.72 14.64 1.84
N VAL A 12 6.78 14.70 2.77
CA VAL A 12 6.53 13.62 3.72
C VAL A 12 5.15 13.07 3.46
N LEU A 13 5.08 11.80 3.07
CA LEU A 13 3.86 11.10 2.74
C LEU A 13 3.48 10.23 3.94
N TYR A 14 2.21 10.30 4.35
CA TYR A 14 1.60 9.37 5.29
C TYR A 14 0.34 8.80 4.65
N LEU A 15 0.36 7.49 4.42
CA LEU A 15 -0.75 6.77 3.82
C LEU A 15 -1.45 5.97 4.92
N PHE A 16 -2.78 5.96 4.87
CA PHE A 16 -3.63 5.23 5.79
C PHE A 16 -4.63 4.38 5.03
N ASP A 17 -4.77 3.12 5.43
CA ASP A 17 -5.82 2.23 4.93
C ASP A 17 -6.99 2.27 5.90
N VAL A 18 -8.12 2.84 5.44
CA VAL A 18 -9.18 3.31 6.34
C VAL A 18 -10.52 2.60 6.16
N CYS A 19 -10.76 1.98 5.01
CA CYS A 19 -12.00 1.26 4.69
C CYS A 19 -11.83 0.36 3.48
N GLU A 20 -12.83 -0.47 3.16
CA GLU A 20 -12.77 -1.34 1.97
C GLU A 20 -12.92 -0.54 0.66
N GLU A 21 -13.75 0.50 0.66
CA GLU A 21 -13.96 1.33 -0.52
C GLU A 21 -14.40 2.75 -0.13
N ILE A 22 -13.90 3.75 -0.85
CA ILE A 22 -14.37 5.13 -0.77
C ILE A 22 -15.17 5.44 -2.02
N ASN A 23 -16.46 5.74 -1.85
CA ASN A 23 -17.27 6.23 -2.96
C ASN A 23 -16.85 7.66 -3.32
N LEU A 24 -15.98 7.79 -4.32
CA LEU A 24 -15.39 9.08 -4.71
C LEU A 24 -16.44 10.08 -5.23
N ASP A 25 -17.52 9.62 -5.87
CA ASP A 25 -18.57 10.52 -6.35
C ASP A 25 -19.34 11.14 -5.19
N ARG A 26 -19.75 10.31 -4.22
CA ARG A 26 -20.40 10.79 -2.99
C ARG A 26 -19.45 11.68 -2.17
N LEU A 27 -18.16 11.37 -2.16
CA LEU A 27 -17.16 12.19 -1.49
C LEU A 27 -17.05 13.59 -2.12
N ARG A 28 -17.04 13.67 -3.47
CA ARG A 28 -17.07 14.96 -4.19
C ARG A 28 -18.31 15.77 -3.84
N ASP A 29 -19.47 15.12 -3.72
CA ASP A 29 -20.71 15.79 -3.32
C ASP A 29 -20.64 16.33 -1.88
N ILE A 30 -20.05 15.57 -0.95
CA ILE A 30 -19.90 15.97 0.46
C ILE A 30 -18.92 17.14 0.61
N LEU A 31 -17.77 17.07 -0.06
CA LEU A 31 -16.72 18.08 0.05
C LEU A 31 -17.04 19.33 -0.80
N GLY A 32 -17.81 19.17 -1.87
CA GLY A 32 -18.25 20.24 -2.77
C GLY A 32 -17.07 21.11 -3.26
N PRO A 33 -17.11 22.43 -3.05
CA PRO A 33 -16.06 23.35 -3.52
C PRO A 33 -14.72 23.22 -2.79
N LYS A 34 -14.63 22.43 -1.70
CA LYS A 34 -13.37 22.15 -1.00
C LYS A 34 -12.49 21.17 -1.76
N CYS A 35 -13.06 20.39 -2.68
CA CYS A 35 -12.26 19.61 -3.60
C CYS A 35 -11.44 20.56 -4.47
N VAL A 36 -10.14 20.31 -4.58
CA VAL A 36 -9.28 20.94 -5.58
C VAL A 36 -9.59 20.30 -6.94
N GLY A 37 -10.84 20.43 -7.38
CA GLY A 37 -11.44 19.70 -8.51
C GLY A 37 -11.00 20.19 -9.89
N GLU A 38 -10.30 21.32 -9.97
CA GLU A 38 -9.79 21.86 -11.24
C GLU A 38 -8.26 21.98 -11.28
N GLY A 39 -7.60 22.04 -10.12
CA GLY A 39 -6.15 22.10 -10.03
C GLY A 39 -5.49 20.81 -10.52
N LEU A 40 -6.11 19.65 -10.28
CA LEU A 40 -5.63 18.37 -10.79
C LEU A 40 -5.90 18.17 -12.28
N LYS A 41 -6.81 18.89 -12.94
CA LYS A 41 -6.82 18.90 -14.42
C LYS A 41 -5.58 19.62 -14.98
N LYS A 42 -4.96 20.52 -14.20
CA LYS A 42 -3.68 21.17 -14.53
C LYS A 42 -2.46 20.40 -14.01
N HIS A 43 -2.59 19.58 -12.97
CA HIS A 43 -1.48 18.77 -12.41
C HIS A 43 -1.47 17.31 -12.91
N ALA A 44 -2.60 16.82 -13.45
CA ALA A 44 -2.69 15.64 -14.32
C ALA A 44 -2.37 16.00 -15.79
N ALA A 45 -1.97 17.25 -16.05
CA ALA A 45 -1.45 17.69 -17.35
C ALA A 45 0.07 17.47 -17.48
N TYR A 46 0.59 16.45 -16.80
CA TYR A 46 1.78 15.74 -17.28
C TYR A 46 1.25 14.44 -17.86
N GLU A 47 1.31 14.31 -19.19
CA GLU A 47 0.56 13.37 -20.05
C GLU A 47 0.78 11.86 -19.74
N ASN A 48 1.50 11.53 -18.69
CA ASN A 48 2.19 10.26 -18.51
C ASN A 48 1.55 9.29 -17.49
N VAL A 49 0.65 9.76 -16.64
CA VAL A 49 -0.04 8.91 -15.65
C VAL A 49 -1.55 9.14 -15.73
N GLN A 50 -2.31 8.11 -16.12
CA GLN A 50 -3.76 8.14 -16.14
C GLN A 50 -4.35 7.11 -15.16
N PHE A 51 -5.05 7.62 -14.15
CA PHE A 51 -5.81 6.81 -13.21
C PHE A 51 -7.13 6.35 -13.82
N ALA A 52 -7.55 5.12 -13.51
CA ALA A 52 -8.88 4.63 -13.83
C ALA A 52 -9.97 5.46 -13.16
N HIS A 53 -9.74 5.77 -11.88
CA HIS A 53 -10.59 6.58 -11.01
C HIS A 53 -9.69 7.60 -10.31
N PRO A 54 -9.62 8.86 -10.82
CA PRO A 54 -8.76 9.87 -10.24
C PRO A 54 -9.13 10.14 -8.77
N PRO A 55 -8.13 10.21 -7.86
CA PRO A 55 -8.39 10.45 -6.45
C PRO A 55 -9.04 11.81 -6.24
N VAL A 56 -9.87 11.91 -5.20
CA VAL A 56 -10.37 13.21 -4.73
C VAL A 56 -9.28 13.86 -3.90
N VAL A 57 -9.05 15.17 -4.08
CA VAL A 57 -7.99 15.89 -3.37
C VAL A 57 -8.53 17.13 -2.69
N GLU A 58 -8.10 17.32 -1.46
CA GLU A 58 -8.46 18.44 -0.59
C GLU A 58 -7.19 19.05 0.00
N ALA A 59 -7.15 20.37 0.15
CA ALA A 59 -6.06 21.04 0.85
C ALA A 59 -6.21 20.83 2.36
N VAL A 60 -5.09 20.58 3.05
CA VAL A 60 -5.03 20.56 4.50
C VAL A 60 -4.74 21.96 4.99
N GLU A 61 -5.54 22.44 5.95
CA GLU A 61 -5.34 23.73 6.59
C GLU A 61 -3.93 23.80 7.22
N PRO A 62 -3.16 24.88 7.01
CA PRO A 62 -1.80 24.95 7.55
C PRO A 62 -1.79 24.81 9.07
N PHE A 63 -0.92 23.94 9.58
CA PHE A 63 -0.71 23.76 11.01
C PHE A 63 0.76 23.90 11.36
N ALA A 64 1.00 24.30 12.61
CA ALA A 64 2.34 24.50 13.13
C ALA A 64 2.81 23.26 13.89
N ILE A 65 3.94 22.68 13.48
CA ILE A 65 4.63 21.63 14.26
C ILE A 65 5.58 22.27 15.30
N ARG A 66 6.05 23.48 14.99
CA ARG A 66 6.86 24.36 15.85
C ARG A 66 6.38 25.79 15.68
N GLU A 67 6.68 26.66 16.64
CA GLU A 67 6.17 28.04 16.74
C GLU A 67 6.45 28.94 15.50
N SER A 68 7.27 28.50 14.54
CA SER A 68 7.66 29.28 13.35
C SER A 68 7.46 28.58 11.99
N GLU A 69 6.89 27.38 11.93
CA GLU A 69 6.77 26.64 10.66
C GLU A 69 5.32 26.23 10.40
N ALA A 70 4.65 26.95 9.51
CA ALA A 70 3.35 26.55 8.98
C ALA A 70 3.57 25.55 7.84
N ILE A 71 3.15 24.30 8.05
CA ILE A 71 3.28 23.23 7.07
C ILE A 71 2.01 23.20 6.23
N GLN A 72 2.18 23.23 4.92
CA GLN A 72 1.10 23.02 3.97
C GLN A 72 0.99 21.54 3.64
N GLY A 73 -0.23 21.06 3.48
CA GLY A 73 -0.47 19.67 3.10
C GLY A 73 -1.63 19.50 2.14
N THR A 74 -1.68 18.34 1.52
CA THR A 74 -2.82 17.87 0.73
C THR A 74 -3.20 16.48 1.20
N ILE A 75 -4.50 16.18 1.13
CA ILE A 75 -5.04 14.86 1.42
C ILE A 75 -5.71 14.34 0.15
N LYS A 76 -5.33 13.13 -0.26
CA LYS A 76 -5.88 12.42 -1.41
C LYS A 76 -6.65 11.19 -0.95
N TYR A 77 -7.82 10.98 -1.53
CA TYR A 77 -8.70 9.85 -1.26
C TYR A 77 -8.77 8.97 -2.50
N TYR A 78 -8.35 7.72 -2.35
CA TYR A 78 -8.42 6.70 -3.39
C TYR A 78 -9.68 5.85 -3.23
N ASP A 79 -10.23 5.37 -4.34
CA ASP A 79 -11.45 4.56 -4.38
C ASP A 79 -11.29 3.23 -3.62
N TYR A 80 -10.10 2.64 -3.63
CA TYR A 80 -9.74 1.41 -2.91
C TYR A 80 -9.43 1.60 -1.42
N GLY A 81 -9.97 2.65 -0.77
CA GLY A 81 -9.92 2.71 0.70
C GLY A 81 -8.69 3.38 1.31
N VAL A 82 -7.72 3.80 0.49
CA VAL A 82 -6.49 4.46 0.95
C VAL A 82 -6.64 5.98 0.96
N VAL A 83 -6.10 6.60 2.01
CA VAL A 83 -5.98 8.05 2.15
C VAL A 83 -4.51 8.42 2.27
N SER A 84 -4.03 9.31 1.41
CA SER A 84 -2.63 9.77 1.38
C SER A 84 -2.55 11.24 1.79
N LEU A 85 -1.82 11.54 2.86
CA LEU A 85 -1.48 12.90 3.27
C LEU A 85 -0.06 13.22 2.82
N ILE A 86 0.09 14.34 2.15
CA ILE A 86 1.38 14.82 1.65
C ILE A 86 1.65 16.18 2.28
N PHE A 87 2.72 16.28 3.06
CA PHE A 87 3.23 17.54 3.59
C PHE A 87 4.40 18.01 2.76
N GLU A 88 4.39 19.28 2.36
CA GLU A 88 5.47 19.89 1.58
C GLU A 88 6.24 20.89 2.44
N LEU A 89 7.56 20.69 2.55
CA LEU A 89 8.47 21.54 3.29
C LEU A 89 9.50 22.13 2.31
N PRO A 90 9.58 23.45 2.14
CA PRO A 90 10.62 24.05 1.30
C PRO A 90 11.99 23.81 1.91
N PHE A 91 12.99 23.56 1.06
CA PHE A 91 14.37 23.33 1.48
C PHE A 91 15.34 24.26 0.73
N GLN A 92 16.27 24.85 1.48
CA GLN A 92 17.41 25.57 0.96
C GLN A 92 18.60 25.35 1.89
N GLY A 93 19.72 24.87 1.35
CA GLY A 93 20.91 24.55 2.15
C GLY A 93 22.00 23.88 1.32
N ASP A 94 23.03 23.38 1.97
CA ASP A 94 24.04 22.51 1.35
C ASP A 94 23.67 21.01 1.50
N TRP A 95 24.55 20.12 1.03
CA TRP A 95 24.34 18.68 1.13
C TRP A 95 24.32 18.19 2.58
N GLY A 96 25.18 18.73 3.45
CA GLY A 96 25.21 18.39 4.87
C GLY A 96 23.92 18.78 5.57
N ALA A 97 23.35 19.95 5.25
CA ALA A 97 22.04 20.37 5.73
C ALA A 97 20.94 19.43 5.25
N LEU A 98 20.99 18.95 4.00
CA LEU A 98 19.99 18.02 3.47
C LEU A 98 20.06 16.65 4.17
N VAL A 99 21.27 16.13 4.43
CA VAL A 99 21.49 14.89 5.22
C VAL A 99 20.94 15.04 6.65
N ASN A 100 21.15 16.19 7.30
CA ASN A 100 20.62 16.43 8.63
C ASN A 100 19.08 16.53 8.62
N VAL A 101 18.52 17.19 7.60
CA VAL A 101 17.06 17.31 7.42
C VAL A 101 16.44 15.94 7.15
N SER A 102 17.07 15.08 6.35
CA SER A 102 16.55 13.73 6.08
C SER A 102 16.51 12.88 7.34
N SER A 103 17.62 12.81 8.07
CA SER A 103 17.68 12.05 9.32
C SER A 103 16.72 12.58 10.40
N HIS A 104 16.57 13.90 10.48
CA HIS A 104 15.63 14.52 11.42
C HIS A 104 14.17 14.14 11.12
N TRP A 105 13.72 14.30 9.88
CA TRP A 105 12.32 14.03 9.54
C TRP A 105 11.98 12.54 9.59
N MET A 106 12.90 11.67 9.20
CA MET A 106 12.72 10.22 9.26
C MET A 106 12.67 9.68 10.70
N SER A 107 13.14 10.45 11.69
CA SER A 107 13.05 10.10 13.12
C SER A 107 11.93 10.84 13.87
N GLU A 108 11.19 11.73 13.21
CA GLU A 108 10.22 12.62 13.83
C GLU A 108 8.79 12.06 13.84
N SER A 109 8.31 11.63 15.01
CA SER A 109 6.95 11.08 15.19
C SER A 109 5.83 12.13 15.35
N ARG A 110 6.15 13.42 15.48
CA ARG A 110 5.12 14.47 15.58
C ARG A 110 4.32 14.63 14.29
N LEU A 111 4.98 14.53 13.14
CA LEU A 111 4.34 14.64 11.83
C LEU A 111 3.32 13.53 11.62
N GLU A 112 3.70 12.29 11.91
CA GLU A 112 2.82 11.12 11.81
C GLU A 112 1.55 11.28 12.68
N ARG A 113 1.70 11.71 13.94
CA ARG A 113 0.57 11.97 14.82
C ARG A 113 -0.34 13.08 14.32
N ALA A 114 0.23 14.16 13.77
CA ALA A 114 -0.53 15.22 13.14
C ALA A 114 -1.27 14.72 11.90
N ALA A 115 -0.61 13.92 11.06
CA ALA A 115 -1.21 13.30 9.87
C ALA A 115 -2.42 12.44 10.25
N MET A 116 -2.26 11.56 11.24
CA MET A 116 -3.33 10.72 11.78
C MET A 116 -4.50 11.55 12.32
N ALA A 117 -4.22 12.63 13.05
CA ALA A 117 -5.25 13.51 13.59
C ALA A 117 -6.05 14.21 12.47
N VAL A 118 -5.36 14.76 11.47
CA VAL A 118 -5.97 15.39 10.29
C VAL A 118 -6.80 14.36 9.51
N ALA A 119 -6.25 13.19 9.22
CA ALA A 119 -6.95 12.12 8.52
C ALA A 119 -8.25 11.74 9.25
N ARG A 120 -8.20 11.54 10.57
CA ARG A 120 -9.38 11.25 11.39
C ARG A 120 -10.40 12.37 11.39
N GLU A 121 -9.98 13.63 11.41
CA GLU A 121 -10.89 14.77 11.32
C GLU A 121 -11.60 14.83 9.98
N LYS A 122 -10.85 14.76 8.88
CA LYS A 122 -11.39 14.80 7.52
C LYS A 122 -12.32 13.61 7.25
N LEU A 123 -11.96 12.41 7.72
CA LEU A 123 -12.78 11.21 7.56
C LEU A 123 -14.08 11.22 8.36
N LYS A 124 -14.19 11.99 9.46
CA LYS A 124 -15.49 12.21 10.12
C LYS A 124 -16.47 12.93 9.20
N THR A 125 -15.98 13.91 8.42
CA THR A 125 -16.81 14.63 7.45
C THR A 125 -17.15 13.73 6.26
N ALA A 126 -16.20 12.91 5.81
CA ALA A 126 -16.36 11.98 4.70
C ALA A 126 -17.08 10.67 5.07
N ALA A 127 -17.53 10.47 6.32
CA ALA A 127 -17.99 9.18 6.83
C ALA A 127 -19.08 8.51 5.99
N ALA A 128 -19.97 9.31 5.37
CA ALA A 128 -21.04 8.79 4.52
C ALA A 128 -20.54 8.20 3.17
N ALA A 129 -19.33 8.54 2.73
CA ALA A 129 -18.71 7.99 1.53
C ALA A 129 -17.89 6.71 1.80
N LEU A 130 -17.64 6.36 3.06
CA LEU A 130 -16.83 5.19 3.43
C LEU A 130 -17.68 3.92 3.46
N ILE A 131 -17.19 2.88 2.79
CA ILE A 131 -17.82 1.55 2.76
C ILE A 131 -17.00 0.63 3.64
N LYS A 132 -17.64 0.06 4.68
CA LYS A 132 -17.02 -0.81 5.69
C LYS A 132 -15.74 -0.21 6.31
N PRO A 133 -15.84 0.92 7.03
CA PRO A 133 -14.68 1.56 7.65
C PRO A 133 -14.01 0.67 8.70
N TYR A 134 -12.68 0.72 8.72
CA TYR A 134 -11.85 -0.03 9.65
C TYR A 134 -11.68 0.71 10.98
N LYS A 135 -11.55 -0.06 12.06
CA LYS A 135 -11.32 0.51 13.41
C LYS A 135 -9.86 0.91 13.62
N ASP A 136 -8.98 -0.01 13.26
CA ASP A 136 -7.53 0.14 13.28
C ASP A 136 -7.07 0.32 11.84
N TRP A 137 -6.11 1.22 11.62
CA TRP A 137 -5.63 1.58 10.30
C TRP A 137 -4.19 1.12 10.16
N LEU A 138 -3.88 0.48 9.05
CA LEU A 138 -2.50 0.32 8.61
C LEU A 138 -2.00 1.66 8.08
N SER A 139 -0.70 1.89 8.25
CA SER A 139 -0.05 3.11 7.79
C SER A 139 1.31 2.83 7.16
N GLU A 140 1.63 3.58 6.12
CA GLU A 140 2.98 3.70 5.57
C GLU A 140 3.41 5.17 5.58
N ASP A 141 4.69 5.39 5.82
CA ASP A 141 5.34 6.68 5.62
C ASP A 141 6.44 6.61 4.57
N TYR A 142 6.57 7.67 3.76
CA TYR A 142 7.58 7.73 2.71
C TYR A 142 8.09 9.16 2.54
N PHE A 143 9.40 9.31 2.40
CA PHE A 143 10.05 10.62 2.31
C PHE A 143 10.60 10.88 0.91
N ILE A 144 10.36 12.05 0.35
CA ILE A 144 10.86 12.43 -0.97
C ILE A 144 11.64 13.74 -0.86
N PHE A 145 12.94 13.66 -1.16
CA PHE A 145 13.83 14.81 -1.19
C PHE A 145 13.99 15.28 -2.64
N ALA A 146 13.17 16.23 -3.06
CA ALA A 146 13.12 16.73 -4.43
C ALA A 146 13.91 18.04 -4.57
N ILE A 147 15.09 17.96 -5.18
CA ILE A 147 15.99 19.08 -5.45
C ILE A 147 15.82 19.54 -6.89
N LYS A 148 15.74 20.87 -7.08
CA LYS A 148 15.52 21.49 -8.38
C LYS A 148 16.79 21.52 -9.19
N ASP A 149 16.69 21.14 -10.46
CA ASP A 149 17.75 21.42 -11.42
C ASP A 149 17.92 22.93 -11.63
N ALA A 150 19.17 23.39 -11.73
CA ALA A 150 19.53 24.79 -11.96
C ALA A 150 20.44 24.95 -13.19
N PRO A 151 20.38 26.09 -13.90
CA PRO A 151 21.25 26.31 -15.05
C PRO A 151 22.74 26.26 -14.67
N GLY A 152 23.47 25.30 -15.25
CA GLY A 152 24.90 25.08 -14.96
C GLY A 152 25.16 23.97 -13.94
N SER A 153 24.13 23.28 -13.47
CA SER A 153 24.28 22.16 -12.56
C SER A 153 24.88 20.90 -13.20
N ALA A 154 25.42 20.07 -12.31
CA ALA A 154 26.05 18.79 -12.62
C ALA A 154 25.06 17.82 -13.31
N SER A 155 25.61 16.96 -14.16
CA SER A 155 24.86 15.83 -14.72
C SER A 155 24.52 14.79 -13.65
N ALA A 156 23.52 13.94 -13.89
CA ALA A 156 23.16 12.82 -13.01
C ALA A 156 24.36 11.93 -12.67
N THR A 157 25.17 11.59 -13.67
CA THR A 157 26.41 10.81 -13.49
C THR A 157 27.43 11.53 -12.62
N GLU A 158 27.56 12.84 -12.79
CA GLU A 158 28.50 13.66 -12.01
C GLU A 158 28.02 13.84 -10.56
N LEU A 159 26.72 14.00 -10.34
CA LEU A 159 26.10 14.02 -9.03
C LEU A 159 26.35 12.72 -8.29
N LEU A 160 26.09 11.57 -8.91
CA LEU A 160 26.35 10.27 -8.28
C LEU A 160 27.83 10.05 -7.97
N ARG A 161 28.73 10.53 -8.83
CA ARG A 161 30.18 10.41 -8.62
C ARG A 161 30.68 11.31 -7.48
N THR A 162 30.11 12.49 -7.33
CA THR A 162 30.62 13.53 -6.42
C THR A 162 29.92 13.51 -5.06
N HIS A 163 28.61 13.23 -5.06
CA HIS A 163 27.73 13.28 -3.88
C HIS A 163 26.98 11.96 -3.63
N GLY A 164 27.49 10.84 -4.17
CA GLY A 164 26.85 9.53 -3.99
C GLY A 164 26.75 9.09 -2.53
N ALA A 165 27.73 9.47 -1.70
CA ALA A 165 27.72 9.16 -0.27
C ALA A 165 26.60 9.93 0.46
N GLU A 166 26.47 11.22 0.20
CA GLU A 166 25.44 12.08 0.78
C GLU A 166 24.05 11.67 0.28
N ILE A 167 23.90 11.34 -1.00
CA ILE A 167 22.63 10.82 -1.55
C ILE A 167 22.24 9.51 -0.84
N ALA A 168 23.20 8.59 -0.63
CA ALA A 168 22.94 7.35 0.08
C ALA A 168 22.52 7.61 1.54
N GLN A 169 23.19 8.54 2.23
CA GLN A 169 22.83 9.00 3.57
C GLN A 169 21.42 9.59 3.62
N ILE A 170 21.06 10.43 2.65
CA ILE A 170 19.72 11.03 2.54
C ILE A 170 18.65 9.95 2.38
N VAL A 171 18.85 9.02 1.45
CA VAL A 171 17.91 7.94 1.16
C VAL A 171 17.77 6.95 2.33
N ARG A 172 18.82 6.77 3.14
CA ARG A 172 18.79 5.93 4.35
C ARG A 172 18.32 6.65 5.61
N GLY A 173 18.35 7.98 5.62
CA GLY A 173 18.04 8.78 6.81
C GLY A 173 19.16 8.76 7.86
N GLU A 174 20.40 8.54 7.45
CA GLU A 174 21.54 8.34 8.34
C GLU A 174 22.54 9.49 8.21
N THR A 175 22.98 10.07 9.33
CA THR A 175 24.06 11.08 9.32
C THR A 175 25.45 10.46 9.35
N ALA A 176 25.56 9.22 9.81
CA ALA A 176 26.83 8.50 9.85
C ALA A 176 27.27 8.08 8.45
N THR A 177 28.58 8.01 8.23
CA THR A 177 29.13 7.53 6.95
C THR A 177 28.76 6.07 6.74
N LEU A 178 28.08 5.77 5.64
CA LEU A 178 27.68 4.42 5.27
C LEU A 178 28.86 3.63 4.71
N SER A 179 28.82 2.30 4.83
CA SER A 179 29.82 1.43 4.21
C SER A 179 29.78 1.51 2.68
N GLU A 180 30.89 1.21 2.00
CA GLU A 180 30.94 1.24 0.52
C GLU A 180 29.91 0.31 -0.14
N GLY A 181 29.67 -0.87 0.46
CA GLY A 181 28.66 -1.81 -0.03
C GLY A 181 27.25 -1.25 0.09
N GLU A 182 26.96 -0.57 1.19
CA GLU A 182 25.67 0.08 1.44
C GLU A 182 25.43 1.25 0.48
N GLN A 183 26.45 2.10 0.29
CA GLN A 183 26.39 3.18 -0.69
C GLN A 183 26.16 2.63 -2.11
N SER A 184 26.84 1.54 -2.47
CA SER A 184 26.70 0.91 -3.78
C SER A 184 25.31 0.33 -4.01
N GLU A 185 24.70 -0.30 -3.00
CA GLU A 185 23.33 -0.82 -3.09
C GLU A 185 22.31 0.30 -3.37
N VAL A 186 22.42 1.41 -2.65
CA VAL A 186 21.52 2.55 -2.82
C VAL A 186 21.70 3.16 -4.20
N ILE A 187 22.94 3.40 -4.63
CA ILE A 187 23.24 4.01 -5.94
C ILE A 187 22.85 3.10 -7.11
N GLN A 188 22.89 1.77 -6.96
CA GLN A 188 22.37 0.84 -7.99
C GLN A 188 20.87 1.00 -8.25
N SER A 189 20.16 1.60 -7.30
CA SER A 189 18.73 1.91 -7.38
C SER A 189 18.47 3.30 -7.98
N SER A 190 19.43 3.82 -8.74
CA SER A 190 19.31 5.07 -9.47
C SER A 190 18.69 4.89 -10.85
N LEU A 191 17.87 5.85 -11.25
CA LEU A 191 17.29 5.95 -12.58
C LEU A 191 17.49 7.37 -13.11
N SER A 192 17.93 7.46 -14.36
CA SER A 192 18.07 8.70 -15.12
C SER A 192 17.65 8.40 -16.56
N TYR A 193 16.85 9.29 -17.14
CA TYR A 193 16.39 9.26 -18.52
C TYR A 193 17.05 10.35 -19.36
N TYR A 194 17.15 11.56 -18.82
CA TYR A 194 17.93 12.67 -19.36
C TYR A 194 19.23 12.87 -18.59
N PRO A 195 20.26 13.48 -19.18
CA PRO A 195 21.54 13.69 -18.50
C PRO A 195 21.49 14.48 -17.18
N ARG A 196 20.35 15.13 -16.86
CA ARG A 196 20.15 15.99 -15.69
C ARG A 196 18.95 15.60 -14.82
N ASP A 197 18.30 14.47 -15.10
CA ASP A 197 17.34 13.90 -14.17
C ASP A 197 17.99 12.75 -13.40
N LEU A 198 17.65 12.61 -12.13
CA LEU A 198 18.12 11.53 -11.29
C LEU A 198 17.08 11.23 -10.22
N ALA A 199 16.65 9.98 -10.15
CA ALA A 199 15.89 9.46 -9.02
C ALA A 199 16.69 8.33 -8.39
N VAL A 200 16.96 8.40 -7.08
CA VAL A 200 17.58 7.32 -6.31
C VAL A 200 16.58 6.85 -5.28
N ILE A 201 16.04 5.66 -5.50
CA ILE A 201 14.90 5.14 -4.77
C ILE A 201 15.37 4.14 -3.72
N GLY A 202 15.04 4.41 -2.46
CA GLY A 202 15.19 3.49 -1.35
C GLY A 202 13.86 2.99 -0.81
N TRP A 203 13.96 2.17 0.24
CA TRP A 203 12.84 1.54 0.92
C TRP A 203 11.92 2.55 1.63
N ASN A 204 12.48 3.53 2.35
CA ASN A 204 11.72 4.55 3.10
C ASN A 204 11.77 5.95 2.48
N ALA A 205 12.70 6.19 1.55
CA ALA A 205 12.89 7.51 0.99
C ALA A 205 13.40 7.47 -0.46
N THR A 206 13.15 8.54 -1.19
CA THR A 206 13.72 8.79 -2.53
C THR A 206 14.40 10.16 -2.57
N PHE A 207 15.58 10.20 -3.20
CA PHE A 207 16.19 11.44 -3.64
C PHE A 207 15.85 11.69 -5.11
N ILE A 208 15.32 12.87 -5.43
CA ILE A 208 14.99 13.30 -6.79
C ILE A 208 15.77 14.56 -7.11
N TYR A 209 16.41 14.59 -8.26
CA TYR A 209 17.02 15.76 -8.86
C TYR A 209 16.45 15.92 -10.27
N ASP A 210 15.57 16.91 -10.45
CA ASP A 210 14.88 17.15 -11.73
C ASP A 210 14.30 18.57 -11.75
N THR A 211 13.77 18.95 -12.91
CA THR A 211 12.80 20.02 -13.07
C THR A 211 11.53 19.77 -12.25
N GLU A 212 10.80 20.84 -11.91
CA GLU A 212 9.53 20.71 -11.16
C GLU A 212 8.52 19.78 -11.86
N PRO A 213 8.27 19.86 -13.19
CA PRO A 213 7.41 18.90 -13.89
C PRO A 213 7.82 17.42 -13.76
N GLY A 214 9.11 17.12 -13.94
CA GLY A 214 9.62 15.75 -13.89
C GLY A 214 9.53 15.18 -12.48
N ALA A 215 9.92 15.98 -11.48
CA ALA A 215 9.80 15.61 -10.07
C ALA A 215 8.35 15.30 -9.67
N GLN A 216 7.37 16.08 -10.13
CA GLN A 216 5.95 15.83 -9.84
C GLN A 216 5.44 14.50 -10.38
N THR A 217 5.89 14.09 -11.57
CA THR A 217 5.53 12.78 -12.15
C THR A 217 6.10 11.65 -11.28
N ALA A 218 7.37 11.77 -10.87
CA ALA A 218 8.02 10.80 -10.00
C ALA A 218 7.34 10.70 -8.63
N ILE A 219 6.98 11.84 -8.02
CA ILE A 219 6.26 11.90 -6.74
C ILE A 219 4.94 11.14 -6.81
N GLN A 220 4.15 11.33 -7.87
CA GLN A 220 2.87 10.64 -8.04
C GLN A 220 3.03 9.12 -8.17
N LEU A 221 4.08 8.66 -8.87
CA LEU A 221 4.36 7.23 -9.02
C LEU A 221 4.87 6.59 -7.73
N LEU A 222 5.68 7.32 -6.95
CA LEU A 222 6.13 6.87 -5.63
C LEU A 222 4.97 6.79 -4.64
N GLU A 223 4.11 7.80 -4.61
CA GLU A 223 2.89 7.79 -3.80
C GLU A 223 2.02 6.57 -4.15
N TYR A 224 1.82 6.31 -5.44
CA TYR A 224 1.05 5.16 -5.89
C TYR A 224 1.71 3.82 -5.53
N ALA A 225 3.03 3.70 -5.67
CA ALA A 225 3.73 2.48 -5.25
C ALA A 225 3.54 2.19 -3.76
N ASN A 226 3.56 3.24 -2.92
CA ASN A 226 3.31 3.10 -1.49
C ASN A 226 1.85 2.79 -1.17
N SER A 227 0.88 3.35 -1.91
CA SER A 227 -0.54 3.03 -1.69
C SER A 227 -0.84 1.56 -2.03
N GLN A 228 -0.21 1.04 -3.07
CA GLN A 228 -0.28 -0.38 -3.45
C GLN A 228 0.35 -1.29 -2.41
N LEU A 229 1.51 -0.90 -1.85
CA LEU A 229 2.15 -1.65 -0.76
C LEU A 229 1.19 -1.80 0.43
N LEU A 230 0.61 -0.67 0.86
CA LEU A 230 -0.31 -0.62 1.98
C LEU A 230 -1.53 -1.54 1.77
N GLU A 231 -2.05 -1.56 0.54
CA GLU A 231 -3.17 -2.42 0.17
C GLU A 231 -2.80 -3.92 0.18
N PHE A 232 -1.65 -4.32 -0.38
CA PHE A 232 -1.22 -5.72 -0.28
C PHE A 232 -0.93 -6.15 1.16
N ARG A 233 -0.41 -5.24 2.00
CA ARG A 233 -0.26 -5.48 3.44
C ARG A 233 -1.62 -5.70 4.12
N HIS A 234 -2.64 -4.93 3.76
CA HIS A 234 -4.00 -5.15 4.26
C HIS A 234 -4.51 -6.54 3.90
N TYR A 235 -4.41 -6.94 2.63
CA TYR A 235 -4.87 -8.26 2.20
C TYR A 235 -4.09 -9.39 2.89
N ASP A 236 -2.80 -9.20 3.12
CA ASP A 236 -1.99 -10.15 3.87
C ASP A 236 -2.53 -10.36 5.29
N GLU A 237 -2.84 -9.28 6.02
CA GLU A 237 -3.39 -9.33 7.37
C GLU A 237 -4.81 -9.91 7.41
N LEU A 238 -5.66 -9.50 6.45
CA LEU A 238 -7.02 -10.01 6.29
C LEU A 238 -7.00 -11.53 6.09
N LEU A 239 -6.22 -12.02 5.12
CA LEU A 239 -6.10 -13.45 4.83
C LEU A 239 -5.52 -14.21 6.02
N THR A 240 -4.52 -13.67 6.70
CA THR A 240 -3.94 -14.28 7.92
C THR A 240 -5.00 -14.49 8.99
N ARG A 241 -5.82 -13.46 9.26
CA ARG A 241 -6.87 -13.51 10.27
C ARG A 241 -7.95 -14.55 9.91
N GLU A 242 -8.38 -14.56 8.66
CA GLU A 242 -9.43 -15.48 8.19
C GLU A 242 -8.93 -16.94 8.17
N LEU A 243 -7.70 -17.18 7.69
CA LEU A 243 -7.06 -18.50 7.74
C LEU A 243 -6.93 -19.02 9.17
N ALA A 244 -6.49 -18.19 10.12
CA ALA A 244 -6.43 -18.56 11.53
C ALA A 244 -7.79 -18.96 12.12
N GLY A 245 -8.88 -18.32 11.66
CA GLY A 245 -10.25 -18.69 11.99
C GLY A 245 -10.63 -20.08 11.48
N VAL A 246 -10.20 -20.41 10.26
CA VAL A 246 -10.45 -21.73 9.64
C VAL A 246 -9.66 -22.83 10.34
N TYR A 247 -8.35 -22.64 10.60
CA TYR A 247 -7.54 -23.62 11.34
C TYR A 247 -8.13 -23.94 12.72
N LYS A 248 -8.53 -22.93 13.50
CA LYS A 248 -9.21 -23.13 14.80
C LYS A 248 -10.51 -23.92 14.69
N SER A 249 -11.19 -23.87 13.54
CA SER A 249 -12.40 -24.65 13.28
C SER A 249 -12.10 -26.10 12.89
N LEU A 250 -10.92 -26.37 12.32
CA LEU A 250 -10.43 -27.71 11.98
C LEU A 250 -9.89 -28.45 13.20
N ASP A 251 -9.22 -27.76 14.13
CA ASP A 251 -8.64 -28.37 15.36
C ASP A 251 -9.69 -28.87 16.37
N ARG A 252 -10.96 -28.49 16.21
CA ARG A 252 -12.07 -28.94 17.08
C ARG A 252 -12.75 -30.15 16.49
N THR A 253 -12.07 -31.29 16.57
CA THR A 253 -12.54 -32.57 16.01
C THR A 253 -13.43 -33.30 17.03
N GLY A 254 -14.72 -33.48 16.74
CA GLY A 254 -15.53 -34.42 17.53
C GLY A 254 -17.03 -34.56 17.25
N SER A 255 -17.76 -33.54 16.76
CA SER A 255 -19.24 -33.61 16.73
C SER A 255 -19.87 -33.46 15.34
N ILE A 256 -21.04 -34.10 15.13
CA ILE A 256 -21.90 -33.97 13.94
C ILE A 256 -22.29 -32.49 13.69
N PHE A 257 -22.34 -31.69 14.75
CA PHE A 257 -22.61 -30.24 14.68
C PHE A 257 -21.45 -29.44 14.07
N ASP A 258 -20.20 -29.89 14.26
CA ASP A 258 -19.01 -29.24 13.66
C ASP A 258 -18.96 -29.46 12.14
N ARG A 259 -19.51 -30.58 11.65
CA ARG A 259 -19.66 -30.89 10.22
C ARG A 259 -20.63 -29.96 9.48
N TRP A 260 -21.72 -29.54 10.11
CA TRP A 260 -22.64 -28.52 9.56
C TRP A 260 -22.07 -27.10 9.65
N ARG A 261 -21.08 -26.87 10.52
CA ARG A 261 -20.35 -25.59 10.63
C ARG A 261 -19.26 -25.47 9.55
N MET A 262 -18.63 -26.59 9.17
CA MET A 262 -17.67 -26.67 8.05
C MET A 262 -18.26 -26.20 6.72
N ALA A 263 -19.49 -26.58 6.38
CA ALA A 263 -20.16 -26.11 5.16
C ALA A 263 -20.32 -24.57 5.12
N ARG A 264 -20.62 -23.94 6.27
CA ARG A 264 -20.69 -22.47 6.41
C ARG A 264 -19.32 -21.80 6.42
N SER A 265 -18.28 -22.49 6.89
CA SER A 265 -16.89 -22.00 6.81
C SER A 265 -16.37 -22.08 5.37
N ALA A 266 -16.74 -23.09 4.60
CA ALA A 266 -16.40 -23.22 3.18
C ALA A 266 -17.06 -22.11 2.33
N SER A 267 -18.34 -21.80 2.54
CA SER A 267 -19.00 -20.66 1.86
C SER A 267 -18.37 -19.30 2.22
N ARG A 268 -17.90 -19.12 3.47
CA ARG A 268 -17.18 -17.90 3.87
C ARG A 268 -15.81 -17.79 3.22
N LEU A 269 -15.06 -18.89 3.14
CA LEU A 269 -13.80 -18.97 2.40
C LEU A 269 -13.99 -18.66 0.92
N LEU A 270 -15.03 -19.20 0.27
CA LEU A 270 -15.33 -18.90 -1.12
C LEU A 270 -15.69 -17.42 -1.34
N THR A 271 -16.48 -16.83 -0.42
CA THR A 271 -16.82 -15.40 -0.49
C THR A 271 -15.56 -14.54 -0.34
N LEU A 272 -14.70 -14.85 0.63
CA LEU A 272 -13.41 -14.16 0.81
C LEU A 272 -12.47 -14.33 -0.37
N LEU A 273 -12.42 -15.52 -0.97
CA LEU A 273 -11.63 -15.77 -2.18
C LEU A 273 -12.15 -14.92 -3.35
N LEU A 274 -13.47 -14.86 -3.54
CA LEU A 274 -14.08 -14.03 -4.59
C LEU A 274 -13.87 -12.54 -4.32
N ASP A 275 -14.05 -12.09 -3.08
CA ASP A 275 -13.85 -10.70 -2.68
C ASP A 275 -12.38 -10.29 -2.89
N VAL A 276 -11.41 -11.11 -2.45
CA VAL A 276 -9.98 -10.80 -2.62
C VAL A 276 -9.55 -10.90 -4.09
N ILE A 277 -10.12 -11.81 -4.89
CA ILE A 277 -9.86 -11.88 -6.34
C ILE A 277 -10.41 -10.62 -7.03
N GLU A 278 -11.64 -10.21 -6.72
CA GLU A 278 -12.24 -8.99 -7.28
C GLU A 278 -11.47 -7.73 -6.85
N LEU A 279 -11.00 -7.70 -5.61
CA LEU A 279 -10.22 -6.60 -5.05
C LEU A 279 -8.80 -6.56 -5.63
N THR A 280 -8.10 -7.70 -5.77
CA THR A 280 -6.78 -7.75 -6.42
C THR A 280 -6.84 -7.42 -7.92
N GLU A 281 -7.94 -7.71 -8.61
CA GLU A 281 -8.18 -7.23 -9.98
C GLU A 281 -8.41 -5.71 -10.04
N ARG A 282 -8.97 -5.10 -8.99
CA ARG A 282 -9.16 -3.64 -8.89
C ARG A 282 -7.83 -2.90 -8.70
N VAL A 283 -6.92 -3.46 -7.90
CA VAL A 283 -5.55 -2.99 -7.66
C VAL A 283 -4.73 -2.95 -8.95
N ASP A 284 -4.73 -4.05 -9.69
CA ASP A 284 -3.98 -4.16 -10.95
C ASP A 284 -4.54 -3.22 -12.05
N ASN A 285 -5.73 -2.63 -11.87
CA ASN A 285 -6.41 -1.76 -12.84
C ASN A 285 -6.47 -0.26 -12.45
N ALA A 286 -5.99 0.14 -11.26
CA ALA A 286 -6.14 1.52 -10.79
C ALA A 286 -5.32 2.56 -11.60
N ILE A 287 -4.19 2.16 -12.21
CA ILE A 287 -3.51 2.93 -13.26
C ILE A 287 -3.77 2.26 -14.61
N LYS A 288 -4.53 2.94 -15.48
CA LYS A 288 -4.85 2.43 -16.82
C LYS A 288 -3.72 2.63 -17.82
N PHE A 289 -2.92 3.69 -17.66
CA PHE A 289 -1.83 4.00 -18.59
C PHE A 289 -0.64 4.67 -17.91
N LEU A 290 0.53 4.03 -18.03
CA LEU A 290 1.84 4.68 -17.98
C LEU A 290 2.18 5.04 -19.42
N SER A 291 2.03 6.30 -19.82
CA SER A 291 2.05 6.70 -21.24
C SER A 291 3.44 6.68 -21.86
N ASP A 292 4.50 6.55 -21.05
CA ASP A 292 5.88 6.50 -21.52
C ASP A 292 6.74 5.39 -20.85
N MET A 293 7.86 5.06 -21.49
CA MET A 293 8.79 4.03 -21.02
C MET A 293 9.46 4.44 -19.69
N PHE A 294 9.67 5.73 -19.46
CA PHE A 294 10.33 6.23 -18.26
C PHE A 294 9.47 5.99 -17.02
N SER A 295 8.22 6.44 -17.05
CA SER A 295 7.23 6.26 -15.98
C SER A 295 7.05 4.79 -15.65
N ALA A 296 7.01 3.92 -16.65
CA ALA A 296 6.93 2.48 -16.44
C ALA A 296 8.18 1.90 -15.74
N ARG A 297 9.38 2.36 -16.11
CA ARG A 297 10.62 1.92 -15.45
C ARG A 297 10.73 2.46 -14.03
N LEU A 298 10.38 3.73 -13.83
CA LEU A 298 10.39 4.38 -12.53
C LEU A 298 9.41 3.70 -11.58
N TYR A 299 8.17 3.46 -12.02
CA TYR A 299 7.18 2.73 -11.24
C TYR A 299 7.65 1.32 -10.87
N ARG A 300 8.18 0.55 -11.82
CA ARG A 300 8.70 -0.80 -11.53
C ARG A 300 9.82 -0.78 -10.49
N LEU A 301 10.73 0.18 -10.60
CA LEU A 301 11.82 0.34 -9.63
C LEU A 301 11.28 0.76 -8.26
N ALA A 302 10.36 1.72 -8.22
CA ALA A 302 9.67 2.17 -7.01
C ALA A 302 8.96 1.01 -6.30
N ALA A 303 8.06 0.31 -7.00
CA ALA A 303 7.31 -0.82 -6.47
C ALA A 303 8.25 -1.92 -5.93
N ALA A 304 9.31 -2.25 -6.67
CA ALA A 304 10.30 -3.24 -6.23
C ALA A 304 11.07 -2.78 -4.97
N LYS A 305 11.43 -1.50 -4.88
CA LYS A 305 12.23 -0.97 -3.77
C LYS A 305 11.43 -0.77 -2.48
N VAL A 306 10.14 -0.46 -2.57
CA VAL A 306 9.26 -0.38 -1.39
C VAL A 306 8.68 -1.74 -0.99
N GLY A 307 8.91 -2.81 -1.77
CA GLY A 307 8.50 -4.16 -1.41
C GLY A 307 7.09 -4.59 -1.84
N VAL A 308 6.47 -3.90 -2.82
CA VAL A 308 5.16 -4.29 -3.36
C VAL A 308 5.15 -5.75 -3.86
N PRO A 309 6.12 -6.23 -4.66
CA PRO A 309 6.12 -7.60 -5.15
C PRO A 309 6.17 -8.65 -4.05
N ASP A 310 6.85 -8.36 -2.94
CA ASP A 310 7.02 -9.31 -1.83
C ASP A 310 5.67 -9.58 -1.16
N TYR A 311 4.93 -8.53 -0.82
CA TYR A 311 3.59 -8.68 -0.26
C TYR A 311 2.58 -9.22 -1.27
N LYS A 312 2.67 -8.85 -2.55
CA LYS A 312 1.84 -9.45 -3.61
C LYS A 312 2.02 -10.97 -3.68
N ASN A 313 3.26 -11.45 -3.57
CA ASN A 313 3.55 -12.88 -3.57
C ASN A 313 3.03 -13.58 -2.31
N LEU A 314 3.20 -12.98 -1.12
CA LEU A 314 2.66 -13.50 0.14
C LEU A 314 1.13 -13.66 0.10
N VAL A 315 0.42 -12.66 -0.41
CA VAL A 315 -1.03 -12.71 -0.61
C VAL A 315 -1.42 -13.85 -1.55
N LYS A 316 -0.70 -14.00 -2.68
CA LYS A 316 -0.95 -15.08 -3.64
C LYS A 316 -0.75 -16.47 -3.04
N GLU A 317 0.31 -16.66 -2.25
CA GLU A 317 0.55 -17.92 -1.54
C GLU A 317 -0.55 -18.23 -0.51
N LYS A 318 -0.99 -17.22 0.25
CA LYS A 318 -2.10 -17.34 1.22
C LYS A 318 -3.42 -17.67 0.54
N LEU A 319 -3.71 -17.08 -0.61
CA LEU A 319 -4.89 -17.42 -1.42
C LEU A 319 -4.85 -18.88 -1.91
N SER A 320 -3.69 -19.36 -2.38
CA SER A 320 -3.51 -20.76 -2.77
C SER A 320 -3.76 -21.71 -1.59
N THR A 321 -3.23 -21.38 -0.40
CA THR A 321 -3.44 -22.16 0.82
C THR A 321 -4.91 -22.14 1.25
N ALA A 322 -5.58 -21.00 1.14
CA ALA A 322 -7.02 -20.86 1.41
C ALA A 322 -7.86 -21.74 0.46
N GLU A 323 -7.51 -21.79 -0.83
CA GLU A 323 -8.16 -22.65 -1.82
C GLU A 323 -7.95 -24.14 -1.51
N GLU A 324 -6.74 -24.55 -1.14
CA GLU A 324 -6.44 -25.92 -0.71
C GLU A 324 -7.23 -26.33 0.52
N LEU A 325 -7.31 -25.45 1.54
CA LEU A 325 -8.13 -25.69 2.73
C LEU A 325 -9.62 -25.82 2.37
N TYR A 326 -10.12 -24.96 1.48
CA TYR A 326 -11.49 -25.05 1.00
C TYR A 326 -11.76 -26.40 0.32
N ARG A 327 -10.88 -26.83 -0.61
CA ARG A 327 -10.99 -28.12 -1.29
C ARG A 327 -10.94 -29.28 -0.29
N PHE A 328 -10.02 -29.27 0.67
CA PHE A 328 -9.96 -30.26 1.74
C PHE A 328 -11.26 -30.34 2.56
N MET A 329 -11.82 -29.19 2.95
CA MET A 329 -13.08 -29.13 3.69
C MET A 329 -14.26 -29.68 2.88
N VAL A 330 -14.31 -29.39 1.57
CA VAL A 330 -15.32 -29.91 0.65
C VAL A 330 -15.17 -31.42 0.46
N ASP A 331 -13.95 -31.92 0.29
CA ASP A 331 -13.67 -33.35 0.15
C ASP A 331 -14.03 -34.14 1.42
N GLN A 332 -13.72 -33.61 2.61
CA GLN A 332 -14.16 -34.18 3.89
C GLN A 332 -15.69 -34.23 4.01
N PHE A 333 -16.39 -33.22 3.52
CA PHE A 333 -17.85 -33.22 3.46
C PHE A 333 -18.40 -34.29 2.50
N HIS A 334 -17.77 -34.49 1.34
CA HIS A 334 -18.16 -35.53 0.38
C HIS A 334 -17.84 -36.95 0.86
N GLN A 335 -16.68 -37.19 1.48
CA GLN A 335 -16.35 -38.47 2.12
C GLN A 335 -17.32 -38.79 3.27
N SER A 336 -17.81 -37.77 4.00
CA SER A 336 -18.82 -37.97 5.04
C SER A 336 -20.15 -38.51 4.49
N ARG A 337 -20.56 -38.14 3.27
CA ARG A 337 -21.76 -38.74 2.62
C ARG A 337 -21.55 -40.23 2.33
N ALA A 338 -20.35 -40.63 1.93
CA ALA A 338 -20.02 -42.04 1.72
C ALA A 338 -20.06 -42.83 3.03
N PHE A 339 -19.50 -42.28 4.13
CA PHE A 339 -19.54 -42.91 5.44
C PHE A 339 -20.96 -43.04 6.03
N VAL A 340 -21.82 -42.03 5.87
CA VAL A 340 -23.22 -42.11 6.32
C VAL A 340 -24.02 -43.12 5.50
N LEU A 341 -23.77 -43.23 4.19
CA LEU A 341 -24.35 -44.27 3.36
C LEU A 341 -23.88 -45.67 3.78
N GLU A 342 -22.59 -45.83 4.05
CA GLU A 342 -22.02 -47.09 4.52
C GLU A 342 -22.57 -47.49 5.90
N LEU A 343 -22.63 -46.55 6.85
CA LEU A 343 -23.22 -46.76 8.17
C LEU A 343 -24.72 -47.09 8.07
N LEU A 344 -25.45 -46.42 7.17
CA LEU A 344 -26.88 -46.69 6.95
C LEU A 344 -27.09 -48.10 6.39
N VAL A 345 -26.26 -48.55 5.45
CA VAL A 345 -26.27 -49.93 4.96
C VAL A 345 -25.98 -50.93 6.09
N VAL A 346 -24.98 -50.66 6.92
CA VAL A 346 -24.64 -51.50 8.08
C VAL A 346 -25.80 -51.54 9.10
N VAL A 347 -26.44 -50.40 9.38
CA VAL A 347 -27.60 -50.33 10.29
C VAL A 347 -28.80 -51.08 9.72
N ILE A 348 -29.09 -50.94 8.43
CA ILE A 348 -30.15 -51.72 7.75
C ILE A 348 -29.86 -53.22 7.88
N LEU A 349 -28.61 -53.64 7.64
CA LEU A 349 -28.20 -55.05 7.73
C LEU A 349 -28.33 -55.60 9.16
N ILE A 350 -28.00 -54.80 10.18
CA ILE A 350 -28.19 -55.17 11.59
C ILE A 350 -29.68 -55.33 11.92
N ILE A 351 -30.53 -54.42 11.43
CA ILE A 351 -31.98 -54.48 11.66
C ILE A 351 -32.58 -55.72 10.98
N GLU A 352 -32.19 -56.01 9.73
CA GLU A 352 -32.63 -57.22 9.02
C GLU A 352 -32.17 -58.49 9.74
N LEU A 353 -30.92 -58.55 10.19
CA LEU A 353 -30.39 -59.68 10.94
C LEU A 353 -31.18 -59.89 12.23
N ALA A 354 -31.42 -58.82 13.00
CA ALA A 354 -32.23 -58.89 14.21
C ALA A 354 -33.66 -59.39 13.91
N PHE A 355 -34.30 -58.91 12.85
CA PHE A 355 -35.64 -59.34 12.46
C PHE A 355 -35.67 -60.81 12.03
N VAL A 356 -34.63 -61.31 11.35
CA VAL A 356 -34.50 -62.72 10.96
C VAL A 356 -34.29 -63.63 12.16
N PHE A 357 -33.52 -63.19 13.17
CA PHE A 357 -33.28 -63.98 14.38
C PHE A 357 -34.43 -63.94 15.39
N TYR A 358 -35.19 -62.84 15.45
CA TYR A 358 -36.35 -62.71 16.35
C TYR A 358 -37.70 -63.04 15.69
N GLY A 359 -37.75 -63.15 14.35
CA GLY A 359 -38.97 -63.41 13.58
C GLY A 359 -39.32 -64.88 13.32
N LYS A 360 -38.58 -65.83 13.92
CA LYS A 360 -38.97 -67.25 13.99
C LYS A 360 -39.12 -67.67 15.45
N GLY A 361 -40.20 -67.19 16.07
CA GLY A 361 -40.77 -67.70 17.32
C GLY A 361 -42.24 -68.00 17.09
#